data_AF-A0A927VGT6-F1
#
_entry.id   AF-A0A927VGT6-F1
#
_cell.length_a   1.000
_cell.length_b   1.000
_cell.length_c   1.000
_cell.angle_alpha   90.00
_cell.angle_beta   90.00
_cell.angle_gamma   90.00
#
_symmetry.space_group_name_H-M   'P 1'
#
loop_
_entity.id
_entity.type
_entity.pdbx_description
1 polymer ?
#
loop_
_entity_poly.entity_id
_entity_poly.type
_entity_poly.pdbx_seq_one_letter_code
_entity_poly.pdbx_strand_id
1 'polypeptide(L)'
;MIPNKSSFIYLIQQDWNKQYMKKNNFKIKPKRKKRKKNNTGKGRQKRWKNERMLLVLLSVLLFLILFGYFLRNEFKTESGLFKSSTRISVIDVSQWEGTIDWKKVKNSDIRHAILKIGSGDYDGEGFHEDPLFQLNYENAVRENISCGVYFFSYAVTADEAKREALYCLELLEKYYIKPSDLFFPVAFDLEYDKALRTGRRNCTDMTLAFCKTMEAAGFEPMIYSSASYLKDYLIYREIEDYKLWVANYEAAGPAFGKPYVMWQYSEDGRVDGIEDLCDMNYWYTNYIEVQELKAGTDSLTLKKGKKQTLDIKILPANATNQRLAFASSNEKVVKILDTQKGTIKAAGSGTAWITIETPSGIKERIRVKVE
;
A
#
# COMPACT_ATOMS: atom_id res chain seq x y z
N MET A 1 -58.89 23.41 -48.53
CA MET A 1 -58.89 22.25 -47.61
C MET A 1 -57.64 22.31 -46.75
N ILE A 2 -57.76 21.84 -45.51
CA ILE A 2 -56.83 21.92 -44.36
C ILE A 2 -56.80 23.30 -43.68
N PRO A 3 -57.58 23.49 -42.58
CA PRO A 3 -57.35 24.55 -41.61
C PRO A 3 -56.17 24.23 -40.69
N ASN A 4 -55.47 25.31 -40.31
CA ASN A 4 -54.22 25.37 -39.57
C ASN A 4 -54.28 24.75 -38.16
N LYS A 5 -53.22 24.05 -37.74
CA LYS A 5 -53.04 23.29 -36.47
C LYS A 5 -53.17 24.12 -35.18
N SER A 6 -53.37 25.43 -35.25
CA SER A 6 -53.46 26.30 -34.06
C SER A 6 -54.84 26.28 -33.37
N SER A 7 -55.90 25.81 -34.04
CA SER A 7 -57.26 25.82 -33.49
C SER A 7 -57.67 24.54 -32.75
N PHE A 8 -56.83 23.49 -32.75
CA PHE A 8 -57.12 22.20 -32.10
C PHE A 8 -56.57 22.12 -30.66
N ILE A 9 -55.55 22.92 -30.32
CA ILE A 9 -54.94 22.94 -28.97
C ILE A 9 -55.78 23.78 -27.98
N TYR A 10 -56.51 24.79 -28.46
CA TYR A 10 -57.34 25.64 -27.60
C TYR A 10 -58.61 24.94 -27.07
N LEU A 11 -59.13 23.95 -27.79
CA LEU A 11 -60.34 23.21 -27.40
C LEU A 11 -60.07 22.08 -26.39
N ILE A 12 -58.84 21.57 -26.30
CA ILE A 12 -58.46 20.52 -25.32
C ILE A 12 -58.18 21.14 -23.93
N GLN A 13 -57.75 22.40 -23.85
CA GLN A 13 -57.42 23.07 -22.59
C GLN A 13 -58.67 23.44 -21.75
N GLN A 14 -59.82 23.67 -22.39
CA GLN A 14 -61.06 24.09 -21.72
C GLN A 14 -61.83 22.92 -21.07
N ASP A 15 -61.74 21.72 -21.65
CA ASP A 15 -62.44 20.53 -21.12
C ASP A 15 -61.73 19.86 -19.94
N TRP A 16 -60.40 19.96 -19.86
CA TRP A 16 -59.65 19.43 -18.71
C TRP A 16 -59.94 20.22 -17.41
N ASN A 17 -60.10 21.55 -17.50
CA ASN A 17 -60.41 22.40 -16.35
C ASN A 17 -61.84 22.21 -15.82
N LYS A 18 -62.80 21.78 -16.66
CA LYS A 18 -64.17 21.47 -16.21
C LYS A 18 -64.28 20.12 -15.50
N GLN A 19 -63.46 19.12 -15.86
CA GLN A 19 -63.43 17.83 -15.15
C GLN A 19 -62.65 17.90 -13.82
N TYR A 20 -61.60 18.73 -13.72
CA TYR A 20 -60.82 18.85 -12.49
C TYR A 20 -61.60 19.56 -11.36
N MET A 21 -62.45 20.54 -11.70
CA MET A 21 -63.24 21.30 -10.71
C MET A 21 -64.47 20.55 -10.16
N LYS A 22 -64.95 19.49 -10.83
CA LYS A 22 -66.04 18.63 -10.32
C LYS A 22 -65.57 17.63 -9.25
N LYS A 23 -64.27 17.40 -9.10
CA LYS A 23 -63.70 16.41 -8.16
C LYS A 23 -63.38 16.98 -6.77
N ASN A 24 -63.37 18.31 -6.61
CA ASN A 24 -62.99 18.99 -5.37
C ASN A 24 -64.20 19.71 -4.73
N ASN A 25 -64.90 18.94 -3.91
CA ASN A 25 -66.17 19.19 -3.24
C ASN A 25 -66.14 20.39 -2.25
N PHE A 26 -66.20 21.64 -2.72
CA PHE A 26 -66.31 22.83 -1.86
C PHE A 26 -67.75 23.04 -1.36
N LYS A 27 -68.05 22.59 -0.14
CA LYS A 27 -69.25 23.00 0.61
C LYS A 27 -68.96 24.24 1.47
N ILE A 28 -69.65 25.33 1.14
CA ILE A 28 -69.75 26.55 1.96
C ILE A 28 -70.64 26.23 3.18
N LYS A 29 -70.15 26.48 4.41
CA LYS A 29 -70.95 26.42 5.65
C LYS A 29 -71.22 27.83 6.21
N PRO A 30 -72.40 28.08 6.82
CA PRO A 30 -72.80 29.41 7.26
C PRO A 30 -72.22 29.83 8.62
N LYS A 31 -72.29 31.16 8.84
CA LYS A 31 -71.66 32.01 9.87
C LYS A 31 -71.69 31.46 11.31
N ARG A 32 -70.53 31.48 11.98
CA ARG A 32 -70.39 31.41 13.44
C ARG A 32 -70.01 32.77 14.03
N LYS A 33 -70.63 33.07 15.19
CA LYS A 33 -70.59 34.31 15.98
C LYS A 33 -69.19 34.90 16.19
N LYS A 34 -69.09 36.24 16.16
CA LYS A 34 -67.90 37.02 16.55
C LYS A 34 -67.44 36.62 17.96
N ARG A 35 -66.25 36.02 18.07
CA ARG A 35 -65.49 35.91 19.32
C ARG A 35 -64.33 36.92 19.27
N LYS A 36 -64.20 37.71 20.34
CA LYS A 36 -63.17 38.75 20.52
C LYS A 36 -61.78 38.23 20.16
N LYS A 37 -61.06 38.94 19.29
CA LYS A 37 -59.64 38.72 19.02
C LYS A 37 -58.84 39.08 20.27
N ASN A 38 -58.42 38.09 21.04
CA ASN A 38 -57.27 38.26 21.93
C ASN A 38 -55.99 38.07 21.12
N ASN A 39 -55.10 39.04 21.26
CA ASN A 39 -53.95 39.30 20.41
C ASN A 39 -52.74 38.40 20.78
N THR A 40 -52.90 37.07 20.73
CA THR A 40 -51.86 36.10 21.14
C THR A 40 -51.14 35.40 19.98
N GLY A 41 -51.53 35.69 18.72
CA GLY A 41 -50.99 35.01 17.54
C GLY A 41 -49.62 35.49 17.03
N LYS A 42 -49.23 36.74 17.32
CA LYS A 42 -47.98 37.32 16.79
C LYS A 42 -46.72 36.65 17.35
N GLY A 43 -46.73 36.26 18.64
CA GLY A 43 -45.59 35.58 19.26
C GLY A 43 -45.39 34.15 18.74
N ARG A 44 -46.47 33.38 18.58
CA ARG A 44 -46.41 31.99 18.10
C ARG A 44 -46.00 31.94 16.62
N GLN A 45 -46.55 32.80 15.77
CA GLN A 45 -46.22 32.83 14.34
C GLN A 45 -44.79 33.34 14.08
N LYS A 46 -44.31 34.31 14.88
CA LYS A 46 -42.91 34.79 14.83
C LYS A 46 -41.94 33.72 15.34
N ARG A 47 -42.31 32.99 16.41
CA ARG A 47 -41.53 31.87 16.94
C ARG A 47 -41.43 30.71 15.95
N TRP A 48 -42.52 30.33 15.27
CA TRP A 48 -42.49 29.30 14.22
C TRP A 48 -41.67 29.70 12.98
N LYS A 49 -41.66 31.00 12.62
CA LYS A 49 -40.76 31.52 11.58
C LYS A 49 -39.29 31.47 12.01
N ASN A 50 -39.00 31.79 13.27
CA ASN A 50 -37.64 31.71 13.82
C ASN A 50 -37.15 30.27 13.95
N GLU A 51 -38.00 29.32 14.36
CA GLU A 51 -37.66 27.89 14.43
C GLU A 51 -37.40 27.30 13.03
N ARG A 52 -38.20 27.68 12.02
CA ARG A 52 -37.93 27.29 10.62
C ARG A 52 -36.66 27.92 10.05
N MET A 53 -36.41 29.19 10.34
CA MET A 53 -35.14 29.85 10.00
C MET A 53 -33.95 29.15 10.64
N LEU A 54 -34.07 28.75 11.92
CA LEU A 54 -33.02 28.04 12.63
C LEU A 54 -32.74 26.66 12.01
N LEU A 55 -33.78 25.93 11.62
CA LEU A 55 -33.63 24.63 10.94
C LEU A 55 -32.97 24.78 9.55
N VAL A 56 -33.30 25.84 8.80
CA VAL A 56 -32.63 26.13 7.52
C VAL A 56 -31.15 26.47 7.77
N LEU A 57 -30.85 27.32 8.74
CA LEU A 57 -29.45 27.67 9.08
C LEU A 57 -28.64 26.45 9.54
N LEU A 58 -29.24 25.56 10.35
CA LEU A 58 -28.59 24.31 10.78
C LEU A 58 -28.36 23.35 9.60
N SER A 59 -29.31 23.27 8.66
CA SER A 59 -29.15 22.43 7.46
C SER A 59 -28.06 22.95 6.51
N VAL A 60 -27.96 24.28 6.35
CA VAL A 60 -26.88 24.92 5.57
C VAL A 60 -25.53 24.72 6.26
N LEU A 61 -25.47 24.87 7.59
CA LEU A 61 -24.25 24.64 8.35
C LEU A 61 -23.80 23.17 8.25
N LEU A 62 -24.72 22.21 8.38
CA LEU A 62 -24.43 20.79 8.22
C LEU A 62 -23.96 20.48 6.79
N PHE A 63 -24.60 21.06 5.77
CA PHE A 63 -24.14 20.94 4.39
C PHE A 63 -22.73 21.51 4.21
N LEU A 64 -22.42 22.68 4.76
CA LEU A 64 -21.07 23.27 4.69
C LEU A 64 -20.02 22.42 5.44
N ILE A 65 -20.38 21.79 6.56
CA ILE A 65 -19.49 20.87 7.28
C ILE A 65 -19.26 19.60 6.46
N LEU A 66 -20.31 18.99 5.92
CA LEU A 66 -20.21 17.79 5.09
C LEU A 66 -19.50 18.07 3.77
N PHE A 67 -19.77 19.22 3.15
CA PHE A 67 -19.11 19.68 1.93
C PHE A 67 -17.65 20.06 2.20
N GLY A 68 -17.35 20.69 3.34
CA GLY A 68 -15.97 20.93 3.77
C GLY A 68 -15.21 19.64 4.08
N TYR A 69 -15.87 18.63 4.65
CA TYR A 69 -15.31 17.29 4.85
C TYR A 69 -15.09 16.57 3.51
N PHE A 70 -16.06 16.65 2.60
CA PHE A 70 -15.97 16.13 1.24
C PHE A 70 -14.83 16.78 0.46
N LEU A 71 -14.76 18.12 0.41
CA LEU A 71 -13.65 18.86 -0.20
C LEU A 71 -12.32 18.58 0.49
N ARG A 72 -12.27 18.40 1.81
CA ARG A 72 -11.04 18.00 2.53
C ARG A 72 -10.59 16.59 2.14
N ASN A 73 -11.53 15.67 1.91
CA ASN A 73 -11.22 14.32 1.45
C ASN A 73 -10.86 14.30 -0.05
N GLU A 74 -11.54 15.05 -0.90
CA GLU A 74 -11.19 15.19 -2.32
C GLU A 74 -9.85 15.91 -2.54
N PHE A 75 -9.55 16.97 -1.78
CA PHE A 75 -8.23 17.62 -1.82
C PHE A 75 -7.13 16.69 -1.30
N LYS A 76 -7.43 15.81 -0.32
CA LYS A 76 -6.48 14.76 0.09
C LYS A 76 -6.22 13.75 -1.03
N THR A 77 -7.20 13.45 -1.88
CA THR A 77 -7.05 12.47 -2.96
C THR A 77 -6.44 13.05 -4.24
N GLU A 78 -6.65 14.33 -4.56
CA GLU A 78 -6.15 14.92 -5.82
C GLU A 78 -4.84 15.73 -5.67
N SER A 79 -4.46 16.18 -4.47
CA SER A 79 -3.20 16.91 -4.24
C SER A 79 -2.16 16.12 -3.42
N GLY A 80 -2.48 14.87 -3.10
CA GLY A 80 -1.65 13.95 -2.31
C GLY A 80 -0.73 13.04 -3.13
N LEU A 81 -0.50 13.34 -4.43
CA LEU A 81 0.52 12.65 -5.22
C LEU A 81 1.90 13.00 -4.63
N PHE A 82 2.32 12.20 -3.65
CA PHE A 82 3.63 12.11 -3.01
C PHE A 82 4.60 13.26 -3.31
N LYS A 83 4.36 14.42 -2.69
CA LYS A 83 5.35 15.49 -2.63
C LYS A 83 6.41 15.07 -1.59
N SER A 84 7.44 14.35 -2.06
CA SER A 84 8.59 13.76 -1.33
C SER A 84 8.46 12.29 -0.89
N SER A 85 8.11 11.36 -1.78
CA SER A 85 8.46 9.93 -1.57
C SER A 85 9.94 9.69 -1.90
N THR A 86 10.68 9.11 -0.97
CA THR A 86 11.96 8.46 -1.28
C THR A 86 11.70 7.39 -2.35
N ARG A 87 12.61 7.31 -3.32
CA ARG A 87 12.57 6.28 -4.37
C ARG A 87 13.68 5.28 -4.09
N ILE A 88 13.31 4.03 -3.89
CA ILE A 88 14.24 2.92 -3.67
C ILE A 88 14.30 2.08 -4.95
N SER A 89 15.51 1.78 -5.42
CA SER A 89 15.72 0.87 -6.55
C SER A 89 15.49 -0.57 -6.09
N VAL A 90 14.65 -1.30 -6.82
CA VAL A 90 14.32 -2.70 -6.55
C VAL A 90 14.45 -3.47 -7.86
N ILE A 91 15.03 -4.66 -7.83
CA ILE A 91 14.96 -5.60 -8.97
C ILE A 91 13.89 -6.63 -8.72
N ASP A 92 13.33 -7.22 -9.77
CA ASP A 92 12.59 -8.46 -9.63
C ASP A 92 13.19 -9.53 -10.52
N VAL A 93 13.29 -10.75 -9.98
CA VAL A 93 14.06 -11.85 -10.58
C VAL A 93 13.38 -13.19 -10.34
N SER A 94 13.74 -14.14 -11.18
CA SER A 94 13.19 -15.49 -11.26
C SER A 94 14.29 -16.47 -11.69
N GLN A 95 13.90 -17.67 -12.11
CA GLN A 95 14.78 -18.59 -12.81
C GLN A 95 15.39 -18.03 -14.11
N TRP A 96 14.76 -17.04 -14.73
CA TRP A 96 15.15 -16.54 -16.05
C TRP A 96 16.45 -15.73 -16.03
N GLU A 97 16.78 -15.11 -14.89
CA GLU A 97 18.04 -14.37 -14.68
C GLU A 97 19.22 -15.30 -14.38
N GLY A 98 18.98 -16.61 -14.33
CA GLY A 98 20.00 -17.63 -14.06
C GLY A 98 20.61 -17.51 -12.66
N THR A 99 21.88 -17.90 -12.53
CA THR A 99 22.59 -17.82 -11.24
C THR A 99 23.09 -16.41 -10.98
N ILE A 100 22.58 -15.77 -9.93
CA ILE A 100 22.90 -14.37 -9.60
C ILE A 100 24.07 -14.28 -8.59
N ASP A 101 25.06 -13.44 -8.91
CA ASP A 101 26.09 -13.00 -7.96
C ASP A 101 25.57 -11.83 -7.11
N TRP A 102 24.85 -12.17 -6.03
CA TRP A 102 24.23 -11.20 -5.12
C TRP A 102 25.20 -10.24 -4.45
N LYS A 103 26.48 -10.62 -4.33
CA LYS A 103 27.51 -9.73 -3.80
C LYS A 103 27.84 -8.63 -4.80
N LYS A 104 27.88 -8.94 -6.11
CA LYS A 104 28.01 -7.92 -7.16
C LYS A 104 26.75 -7.05 -7.25
N VAL A 105 25.56 -7.63 -7.13
CA VAL A 105 24.28 -6.87 -7.09
C VAL A 105 24.29 -5.86 -5.93
N LYS A 106 24.77 -6.27 -4.75
CA LYS A 106 24.98 -5.34 -3.65
C LYS A 106 26.03 -4.27 -3.99
N ASN A 107 27.12 -4.62 -4.63
CA ASN A 107 28.15 -3.63 -4.97
C ASN A 107 27.71 -2.63 -6.06
N SER A 108 26.64 -2.93 -6.81
CA SER A 108 25.99 -2.00 -7.76
C SER A 108 24.89 -1.12 -7.13
N ASP A 109 24.89 -1.00 -5.79
CA ASP A 109 23.95 -0.17 -5.01
C ASP A 109 22.47 -0.64 -5.06
N ILE A 110 22.24 -1.90 -5.42
CA ILE A 110 20.93 -2.55 -5.28
C ILE A 110 20.88 -3.25 -3.92
N ARG A 111 19.85 -2.95 -3.12
CA ARG A 111 19.65 -3.48 -1.76
C ARG A 111 18.32 -4.20 -1.58
N HIS A 112 17.55 -4.34 -2.66
CA HIS A 112 16.16 -4.72 -2.61
C HIS A 112 15.80 -5.57 -3.83
N ALA A 113 15.09 -6.67 -3.60
CA ALA A 113 14.61 -7.54 -4.66
C ALA A 113 13.21 -8.10 -4.37
N ILE A 114 12.41 -8.38 -5.40
CA ILE A 114 11.23 -9.25 -5.33
C ILE A 114 11.55 -10.53 -6.10
N LEU A 115 11.39 -11.69 -5.46
CA LEU A 115 11.80 -12.97 -6.05
C LEU A 115 10.57 -13.80 -6.46
N LYS A 116 10.57 -14.39 -7.65
CA LYS A 116 9.54 -15.35 -8.03
C LYS A 116 9.60 -16.56 -7.11
N ILE A 117 8.54 -16.81 -6.34
CA ILE A 117 8.47 -18.01 -5.50
C ILE A 117 7.90 -19.21 -6.26
N GLY A 118 6.99 -18.95 -7.19
CA GLY A 118 6.35 -19.98 -7.99
C GLY A 118 5.30 -19.43 -8.94
N SER A 119 4.56 -20.33 -9.55
CA SER A 119 3.45 -20.05 -10.44
C SER A 119 2.31 -21.05 -10.30
N GLY A 120 1.15 -20.63 -10.79
CA GLY A 120 -0.06 -21.44 -10.85
C GLY A 120 0.03 -22.63 -11.79
N ASP A 121 -1.13 -23.26 -12.00
CA ASP A 121 -1.28 -24.44 -12.83
C ASP A 121 -1.42 -24.04 -14.30
N TYR A 122 -0.35 -24.20 -15.07
CA TYR A 122 -0.39 -23.94 -16.50
C TYR A 122 -1.03 -25.11 -17.23
N ASP A 123 -2.32 -24.97 -17.57
CA ASP A 123 -3.04 -25.92 -18.43
C ASP A 123 -2.98 -27.40 -17.97
N GLY A 124 -2.92 -27.65 -16.65
CA GLY A 124 -2.93 -28.98 -16.05
C GLY A 124 -1.55 -29.59 -15.81
N GLU A 125 -0.48 -28.82 -15.97
CA GLU A 125 0.90 -29.22 -15.63
C GLU A 125 1.16 -29.22 -14.11
N GLY A 126 0.21 -28.70 -13.32
CA GLY A 126 0.29 -28.59 -11.88
C GLY A 126 0.94 -27.28 -11.43
N PHE A 127 0.99 -27.05 -10.12
CA PHE A 127 1.66 -25.87 -9.60
C PHE A 127 3.18 -26.00 -9.68
N HIS A 128 3.86 -24.92 -10.01
CA HIS A 128 5.31 -24.90 -10.21
C HIS A 128 5.97 -24.00 -9.19
N GLU A 129 7.01 -24.52 -8.54
CA GLU A 129 7.94 -23.72 -7.77
C GLU A 129 9.01 -23.14 -8.71
N ASP A 130 9.47 -21.92 -8.45
CA ASP A 130 10.62 -21.39 -9.18
C ASP A 130 11.90 -22.13 -8.71
N PRO A 131 12.61 -22.83 -9.60
CA PRO A 131 13.72 -23.70 -9.22
C PRO A 131 14.94 -22.94 -8.68
N LEU A 132 15.04 -21.63 -8.91
CA LEU A 132 16.10 -20.79 -8.36
C LEU A 132 15.66 -19.97 -7.14
N PHE A 133 14.38 -20.03 -6.74
CA PHE A 133 13.89 -19.27 -5.60
C PHE A 133 14.71 -19.48 -4.33
N GLN A 134 14.94 -20.73 -3.92
CA GLN A 134 15.69 -21.01 -2.70
C GLN A 134 17.09 -20.41 -2.74
N LEU A 135 17.80 -20.65 -3.84
CA LEU A 135 19.17 -20.16 -4.04
C LEU A 135 19.20 -18.63 -4.03
N ASN A 136 18.27 -17.99 -4.74
CA ASN A 136 18.16 -16.54 -4.81
C ASN A 136 17.83 -15.95 -3.44
N TYR A 137 16.82 -16.47 -2.73
CA TYR A 137 16.41 -15.97 -1.42
C TYR A 137 17.53 -16.10 -0.39
N GLU A 138 18.14 -17.28 -0.26
CA GLU A 138 19.21 -17.50 0.73
C GLU A 138 20.44 -16.63 0.43
N ASN A 139 20.82 -16.47 -0.83
CA ASN A 139 21.97 -15.66 -1.21
C ASN A 139 21.69 -14.16 -1.08
N ALA A 140 20.52 -13.70 -1.47
CA ALA A 140 20.08 -12.31 -1.31
C ALA A 140 20.08 -11.92 0.17
N VAL A 141 19.43 -12.73 1.02
CA VAL A 141 19.39 -12.50 2.48
C VAL A 141 20.80 -12.52 3.07
N ARG A 142 21.66 -13.46 2.66
CA ARG A 142 23.06 -13.52 3.14
C ARG A 142 23.86 -12.27 2.81
N GLU A 143 23.59 -11.66 1.66
CA GLU A 143 24.22 -10.41 1.23
C GLU A 143 23.47 -9.16 1.73
N ASN A 144 22.50 -9.30 2.64
CA ASN A 144 21.68 -8.21 3.19
C ASN A 144 20.87 -7.46 2.11
N ILE A 145 20.32 -8.19 1.16
CA ILE A 145 19.32 -7.70 0.21
C ILE A 145 17.94 -7.94 0.83
N SER A 146 17.15 -6.88 0.97
CA SER A 146 15.78 -6.95 1.47
C SER A 146 14.88 -7.57 0.41
N CYS A 147 14.09 -8.57 0.79
CA CYS A 147 13.34 -9.38 -0.16
C CYS A 147 11.82 -9.19 -0.03
N GLY A 148 11.12 -9.28 -1.15
CA GLY A 148 9.72 -9.68 -1.28
C GLY A 148 9.63 -10.92 -2.14
N VAL A 149 8.40 -11.38 -2.38
CA VAL A 149 8.16 -12.47 -3.34
C VAL A 149 6.97 -12.16 -4.24
N TYR A 150 6.96 -12.74 -5.44
CA TYR A 150 5.79 -12.72 -6.32
C TYR A 150 5.40 -14.12 -6.76
N PHE A 151 4.11 -14.28 -7.07
CA PHE A 151 3.54 -15.53 -7.55
C PHE A 151 2.79 -15.28 -8.86
N PHE A 152 3.27 -15.89 -9.95
CA PHE A 152 2.67 -15.76 -11.28
C PHE A 152 1.39 -16.57 -11.39
N SER A 153 0.27 -15.92 -11.69
CA SER A 153 -1.04 -16.57 -11.73
C SER A 153 -1.40 -17.13 -13.10
N TYR A 154 -1.88 -18.37 -13.14
CA TYR A 154 -2.53 -18.96 -14.31
C TYR A 154 -4.04 -19.15 -14.11
N ALA A 155 -4.57 -18.73 -12.96
CA ALA A 155 -5.97 -18.86 -12.61
C ALA A 155 -6.90 -18.18 -13.63
N VAL A 156 -8.02 -18.83 -13.91
CA VAL A 156 -9.14 -18.27 -14.67
C VAL A 156 -10.43 -18.20 -13.84
N THR A 157 -10.37 -18.59 -12.57
CA THR A 157 -11.46 -18.47 -11.59
C THR A 157 -10.95 -18.04 -10.22
N ALA A 158 -11.81 -17.44 -9.40
CA ALA A 158 -11.47 -17.06 -8.04
C ALA A 158 -11.06 -18.26 -7.15
N ASP A 159 -11.66 -19.43 -7.39
CA ASP A 159 -11.29 -20.66 -6.66
C ASP A 159 -9.90 -21.16 -7.06
N GLU A 160 -9.50 -21.03 -8.33
CA GLU A 160 -8.12 -21.28 -8.77
C GLU A 160 -7.13 -20.30 -8.12
N ALA A 161 -7.41 -19.00 -8.14
CA ALA A 161 -6.55 -17.99 -7.53
C ALA A 161 -6.39 -18.21 -6.01
N LYS A 162 -7.44 -18.70 -5.34
CA LYS A 162 -7.35 -19.14 -3.95
C LYS A 162 -6.43 -20.36 -3.78
N ARG A 163 -6.50 -21.36 -4.66
CA ARG A 163 -5.62 -22.53 -4.60
C ARG A 163 -4.16 -22.15 -4.86
N GLU A 164 -3.92 -21.23 -5.78
CA GLU A 164 -2.60 -20.66 -6.03
C GLU A 164 -2.05 -19.92 -4.80
N ALA A 165 -2.88 -19.12 -4.12
CA ALA A 165 -2.47 -18.47 -2.87
C ALA A 165 -2.12 -19.49 -1.77
N LEU A 166 -2.89 -20.57 -1.66
CA LEU A 166 -2.58 -21.66 -0.72
C LEU A 166 -1.25 -22.34 -1.06
N TYR A 167 -0.97 -22.57 -2.34
CA TYR A 167 0.33 -23.11 -2.77
C TYR A 167 1.48 -22.13 -2.52
N CYS A 168 1.26 -20.83 -2.75
CA CYS A 168 2.23 -19.79 -2.37
C CYS A 168 2.55 -19.84 -0.87
N LEU A 169 1.54 -20.02 -0.01
CA LEU A 169 1.73 -20.21 1.43
C LEU A 169 2.50 -21.49 1.77
N GLU A 170 2.23 -22.60 1.07
CA GLU A 170 2.99 -23.85 1.23
C GLU A 170 4.47 -23.65 0.90
N LEU A 171 4.79 -22.90 -0.16
CA LEU A 171 6.18 -22.57 -0.50
C LEU A 171 6.83 -21.65 0.53
N LEU A 172 6.12 -20.62 1.01
CA LEU A 172 6.61 -19.76 2.10
C LEU A 172 6.92 -20.58 3.36
N GLU A 173 6.05 -21.52 3.72
CA GLU A 173 6.26 -22.45 4.83
C GLU A 173 7.45 -23.40 4.59
N LYS A 174 7.55 -23.99 3.39
CA LYS A 174 8.67 -24.85 2.97
C LYS A 174 10.02 -24.17 3.20
N TYR A 175 10.09 -22.86 2.96
CA TYR A 175 11.28 -22.05 3.11
C TYR A 175 11.41 -21.34 4.46
N TYR A 176 10.53 -21.65 5.41
CA TYR A 176 10.49 -21.05 6.75
C TYR A 176 10.38 -19.52 6.75
N ILE A 177 9.80 -18.95 5.69
CA ILE A 177 9.62 -17.50 5.51
C ILE A 177 8.37 -17.08 6.26
N LYS A 178 8.52 -16.17 7.22
CA LYS A 178 7.43 -15.58 7.99
C LYS A 178 7.11 -14.20 7.45
N PRO A 179 5.92 -13.64 7.77
CA PRO A 179 5.57 -12.28 7.37
C PRO A 179 6.62 -11.22 7.79
N SER A 180 7.30 -11.42 8.92
CA SER A 180 8.34 -10.49 9.41
C SER A 180 9.65 -10.54 8.64
N ASP A 181 9.86 -11.56 7.82
CA ASP A 181 11.11 -11.77 7.08
C ASP A 181 11.08 -11.05 5.72
N LEU A 182 9.89 -10.74 5.22
CA LEU A 182 9.70 -10.02 3.96
C LEU A 182 9.63 -8.51 4.20
N PHE A 183 10.49 -7.77 3.51
CA PHE A 183 10.46 -6.31 3.50
C PHE A 183 9.37 -5.77 2.58
N PHE A 184 9.14 -6.44 1.44
CA PHE A 184 8.05 -6.14 0.52
C PHE A 184 6.89 -7.14 0.67
N PRO A 185 5.67 -6.76 0.30
CA PRO A 185 4.51 -7.66 0.31
C PRO A 185 4.69 -8.88 -0.62
N VAL A 186 3.79 -9.86 -0.49
CA VAL A 186 3.63 -10.95 -1.45
C VAL A 186 2.82 -10.47 -2.64
N ALA A 187 3.42 -10.41 -3.82
CA ALA A 187 2.76 -9.89 -5.02
C ALA A 187 1.96 -11.00 -5.75
N PHE A 188 0.68 -10.72 -6.01
CA PHE A 188 -0.12 -11.46 -6.99
C PHE A 188 0.15 -10.91 -8.38
N ASP A 189 0.78 -11.71 -9.23
CA ASP A 189 1.14 -11.33 -10.58
C ASP A 189 0.03 -11.82 -11.54
N LEU A 190 -0.76 -10.85 -12.04
CA LEU A 190 -1.89 -11.07 -12.94
C LEU A 190 -1.58 -10.53 -14.34
N GLU A 191 -1.12 -11.42 -15.21
CA GLU A 191 -0.80 -11.07 -16.60
C GLU A 191 -1.27 -12.11 -17.62
N TYR A 192 -1.78 -13.26 -17.15
CA TYR A 192 -2.14 -14.36 -18.03
C TYR A 192 -3.32 -14.01 -18.95
N ASP A 193 -3.09 -14.09 -20.26
CA ASP A 193 -4.09 -13.76 -21.29
C ASP A 193 -5.45 -14.45 -21.11
N LYS A 194 -5.47 -15.73 -20.70
CA LYS A 194 -6.75 -16.43 -20.50
C LYS A 194 -7.50 -15.87 -19.29
N ALA A 195 -6.78 -15.50 -18.22
CA ALA A 195 -7.35 -14.84 -17.05
C ALA A 195 -8.01 -13.51 -17.47
N LEU A 196 -7.33 -12.69 -18.25
CA LEU A 196 -7.84 -11.39 -18.71
C LEU A 196 -9.11 -11.52 -19.57
N ARG A 197 -9.19 -12.56 -20.41
CA ARG A 197 -10.36 -12.84 -21.26
C ARG A 197 -11.61 -13.24 -20.48
N THR A 198 -11.50 -13.59 -19.19
CA THR A 198 -12.65 -13.87 -18.32
C THR A 198 -13.44 -12.62 -17.94
N GLY A 199 -12.87 -11.43 -18.17
CA GLY A 199 -13.52 -10.16 -17.99
C GLY A 199 -13.31 -9.53 -16.61
N ARG A 200 -13.61 -8.22 -16.55
CA ARG A 200 -13.21 -7.34 -15.45
C ARG A 200 -13.64 -7.80 -14.05
N ARG A 201 -14.88 -8.30 -13.92
CA ARG A 201 -15.41 -8.79 -12.65
C ARG A 201 -14.61 -9.99 -12.16
N ASN A 202 -14.41 -10.99 -13.02
CA ASN A 202 -13.72 -12.21 -12.63
C ASN A 202 -12.23 -11.98 -12.35
N CYS A 203 -11.55 -11.12 -13.14
CA CYS A 203 -10.19 -10.66 -12.82
C CYS A 203 -10.12 -10.05 -11.40
N THR A 204 -11.08 -9.18 -11.05
CA THR A 204 -11.15 -8.60 -9.70
C THR A 204 -11.41 -9.66 -8.63
N ASP A 205 -12.28 -10.63 -8.89
CA ASP A 205 -12.57 -11.71 -7.93
C ASP A 205 -11.37 -12.65 -7.72
N MET A 206 -10.59 -12.93 -8.77
CA MET A 206 -9.32 -13.67 -8.67
C MET A 206 -8.30 -12.93 -7.81
N THR A 207 -8.07 -11.65 -8.10
CA THR A 207 -7.18 -10.79 -7.32
C THR A 207 -7.59 -10.77 -5.85
N LEU A 208 -8.87 -10.54 -5.56
CA LEU A 208 -9.37 -10.53 -4.18
C LEU A 208 -9.24 -11.89 -3.48
N ALA A 209 -9.44 -12.99 -4.20
CA ALA A 209 -9.32 -14.32 -3.65
C ALA A 209 -7.88 -14.63 -3.23
N PHE A 210 -6.90 -14.27 -4.07
CA PHE A 210 -5.49 -14.42 -3.73
C PHE A 210 -5.11 -13.52 -2.55
N CYS A 211 -5.36 -12.21 -2.66
CA CYS A 211 -4.95 -11.24 -1.64
C CYS A 211 -5.55 -11.55 -0.26
N LYS A 212 -6.85 -11.83 -0.17
CA LYS A 212 -7.51 -12.16 1.11
C LYS A 212 -6.97 -13.44 1.74
N THR A 213 -6.53 -14.40 0.92
CA THR A 213 -5.94 -15.65 1.42
C THR A 213 -4.58 -15.38 2.05
N MET A 214 -3.75 -14.53 1.44
CA MET A 214 -2.48 -14.09 2.00
C MET A 214 -2.67 -13.28 3.30
N GLU A 215 -3.62 -12.35 3.33
CA GLU A 215 -3.95 -11.56 4.53
C GLU A 215 -4.39 -12.44 5.69
N ALA A 216 -5.24 -13.45 5.42
CA ALA A 216 -5.70 -14.38 6.43
C ALA A 216 -4.55 -15.19 7.07
N ALA A 217 -3.46 -15.41 6.33
CA ALA A 217 -2.23 -16.03 6.81
C ALA A 217 -1.25 -15.04 7.46
N GLY A 218 -1.58 -13.74 7.49
CA GLY A 218 -0.77 -12.68 8.10
C GLY A 218 0.29 -12.08 7.18
N PHE A 219 0.33 -12.46 5.90
CA PHE A 219 1.17 -11.82 4.89
C PHE A 219 0.46 -10.60 4.31
N GLU A 220 1.19 -9.50 4.11
CA GLU A 220 0.67 -8.36 3.37
C GLU A 220 0.70 -8.70 1.87
N PRO A 221 -0.42 -8.56 1.13
CA PRO A 221 -0.43 -8.75 -0.32
C PRO A 221 -0.15 -7.44 -1.09
N MET A 222 0.30 -7.59 -2.32
CA MET A 222 0.41 -6.54 -3.33
C MET A 222 -0.11 -7.07 -4.66
N ILE A 223 -0.57 -6.20 -5.54
CA ILE A 223 -1.06 -6.57 -6.87
C ILE A 223 -0.06 -6.06 -7.90
N TYR A 224 0.47 -6.97 -8.72
CA TYR A 224 1.26 -6.65 -9.89
C TYR A 224 0.45 -6.87 -11.17
N SER A 225 0.51 -5.89 -12.06
CA SER A 225 0.04 -6.01 -13.45
C SER A 225 0.46 -4.75 -14.24
N SER A 226 0.35 -4.81 -15.57
CA SER A 226 0.55 -3.65 -16.43
C SER A 226 -0.46 -2.51 -16.15
N ALA A 227 -0.05 -1.27 -16.41
CA ALA A 227 -0.90 -0.09 -16.21
C ALA A 227 -2.23 -0.16 -16.98
N SER A 228 -2.22 -0.74 -18.20
CA SER A 228 -3.43 -0.96 -18.99
C SER A 228 -4.31 -2.03 -18.35
N TYR A 229 -3.73 -3.11 -17.83
CA TYR A 229 -4.49 -4.20 -17.23
C TYR A 229 -5.18 -3.79 -15.94
N LEU A 230 -4.47 -3.10 -15.04
CA LEU A 230 -5.06 -2.54 -13.83
C LEU A 230 -6.23 -1.60 -14.14
N LYS A 231 -6.13 -0.83 -15.23
CA LYS A 231 -7.16 0.14 -15.65
C LYS A 231 -8.36 -0.53 -16.33
N ASP A 232 -8.10 -1.51 -17.18
CA ASP A 232 -9.08 -2.05 -18.12
C ASP A 232 -9.75 -3.32 -17.58
N TYR A 233 -9.06 -4.11 -16.77
CA TYR A 233 -9.49 -5.43 -16.32
C TYR A 233 -9.76 -5.53 -14.81
N LEU A 234 -9.46 -4.51 -14.02
CA LEU A 234 -9.80 -4.50 -12.58
C LEU A 234 -10.80 -3.40 -12.22
N ILE A 235 -11.64 -3.68 -11.23
CA ILE A 235 -12.53 -2.69 -10.61
C ILE A 235 -11.73 -2.01 -9.50
N TYR A 236 -11.05 -0.92 -9.84
CA TYR A 236 -10.13 -0.20 -8.93
C TYR A 236 -10.69 0.02 -7.52
N ARG A 237 -11.95 0.42 -7.38
CA ARG A 237 -12.58 0.72 -6.08
C ARG A 237 -12.61 -0.48 -5.13
N GLU A 238 -12.53 -1.70 -5.63
CA GLU A 238 -12.52 -2.91 -4.81
C GLU A 238 -11.11 -3.36 -4.43
N ILE A 239 -10.09 -2.82 -5.10
CA ILE A 239 -8.68 -3.14 -4.86
C ILE A 239 -7.87 -1.96 -4.32
N GLU A 240 -8.49 -0.79 -4.12
CA GLU A 240 -7.79 0.47 -3.79
C GLU A 240 -7.12 0.48 -2.41
N ASP A 241 -7.49 -0.46 -1.53
CA ASP A 241 -6.85 -0.67 -0.23
C ASP A 241 -5.56 -1.52 -0.33
N TYR A 242 -5.33 -2.20 -1.46
CA TYR A 242 -4.10 -2.97 -1.69
C TYR A 242 -3.00 -2.10 -2.28
N LYS A 243 -1.76 -2.47 -1.96
CA LYS A 243 -0.58 -1.94 -2.62
C LYS A 243 -0.58 -2.36 -4.10
N LEU A 244 -0.26 -1.42 -4.97
CA LEU A 244 -0.16 -1.66 -6.42
C LEU A 244 1.29 -1.52 -6.89
N TRP A 245 1.74 -2.54 -7.61
CA TRP A 245 2.98 -2.57 -8.39
C TRP A 245 2.60 -2.54 -9.87
N VAL A 246 3.00 -1.46 -10.56
CA VAL A 246 2.51 -1.17 -11.90
C VAL A 246 3.64 -1.29 -12.91
N ALA A 247 3.48 -2.13 -13.93
CA ALA A 247 4.38 -2.13 -15.07
C ALA A 247 3.99 -1.05 -16.10
N ASN A 248 4.95 -0.20 -16.45
CA ASN A 248 4.88 0.67 -17.64
C ASN A 248 6.30 1.08 -18.05
N TYR A 249 6.72 0.75 -19.27
CA TYR A 249 8.09 1.01 -19.73
C TYR A 249 8.23 2.35 -20.48
N GLU A 250 7.16 3.14 -20.55
CA GLU A 250 7.24 4.50 -21.06
C GLU A 250 8.01 5.41 -20.08
N ALA A 251 8.97 6.18 -20.59
CA ALA A 251 9.80 7.08 -19.78
C ALA A 251 9.00 8.12 -18.96
N ALA A 252 7.77 8.44 -19.39
CA ALA A 252 6.88 9.36 -18.67
C ALA A 252 6.25 8.76 -17.40
N GLY A 253 6.37 7.44 -17.18
CA GLY A 253 5.77 6.71 -16.08
C GLY A 253 4.35 6.22 -16.34
N PRO A 254 3.76 5.43 -15.43
CA PRO A 254 2.44 4.83 -15.61
C PRO A 254 1.34 5.88 -15.80
N ALA A 255 0.72 5.90 -16.99
CA ALA A 255 -0.50 6.67 -17.25
C ALA A 255 -1.76 6.00 -16.61
N PHE A 256 -1.60 5.49 -15.38
CA PHE A 256 -2.62 4.73 -14.64
C PHE A 256 -3.63 5.64 -13.93
N GLY A 257 -3.21 6.83 -13.49
CA GLY A 257 -4.09 7.84 -12.89
C GLY A 257 -4.63 7.49 -11.51
N LYS A 258 -4.06 6.46 -10.85
CA LYS A 258 -4.39 6.04 -9.48
C LYS A 258 -3.09 5.87 -8.65
N PRO A 259 -3.17 5.95 -7.32
CA PRO A 259 -2.04 5.65 -6.43
C PRO A 259 -1.44 4.26 -6.69
N TYR A 260 -0.11 4.19 -6.67
CA TYR A 260 0.65 2.96 -6.66
C TYR A 260 1.89 3.15 -5.78
N VAL A 261 2.49 2.06 -5.33
CA VAL A 261 3.66 2.07 -4.45
C VAL A 261 4.91 1.54 -5.14
N MET A 262 4.76 0.78 -6.23
CA MET A 262 5.88 0.31 -7.03
C MET A 262 5.64 0.54 -8.52
N TRP A 263 6.69 0.91 -9.24
CA TRP A 263 6.68 1.04 -10.70
C TRP A 263 7.81 0.22 -11.30
N GLN A 264 7.47 -0.80 -12.10
CA GLN A 264 8.42 -1.48 -12.99
C GLN A 264 8.57 -0.62 -14.25
N TYR A 265 9.75 -0.02 -14.40
CA TYR A 265 10.01 1.02 -15.40
C TYR A 265 10.85 0.54 -16.58
N SER A 266 11.43 -0.67 -16.48
CA SER A 266 12.28 -1.26 -17.52
C SER A 266 12.33 -2.77 -17.32
N GLU A 267 12.33 -3.49 -18.44
CA GLU A 267 12.55 -4.95 -18.53
C GLU A 267 13.96 -5.27 -19.11
N ASP A 268 14.75 -4.24 -19.36
CA ASP A 268 16.02 -4.28 -20.08
C ASP A 268 17.19 -3.69 -19.27
N GLY A 269 17.05 -3.70 -17.94
CA GLY A 269 18.08 -3.26 -17.01
C GLY A 269 19.33 -4.12 -17.09
N ARG A 270 20.48 -3.50 -16.76
CA ARG A 270 21.77 -4.19 -16.60
C ARG A 270 22.29 -4.00 -15.19
N VAL A 271 22.45 -5.10 -14.48
CA VAL A 271 22.86 -5.13 -13.07
C VAL A 271 24.08 -6.03 -12.94
N ASP A 272 25.17 -5.50 -12.38
CA ASP A 272 26.36 -6.32 -12.11
C ASP A 272 26.00 -7.53 -11.24
N GLY A 273 26.34 -8.72 -11.71
CA GLY A 273 26.00 -9.98 -11.07
C GLY A 273 24.82 -10.73 -11.68
N ILE A 274 24.12 -10.11 -12.63
CA ILE A 274 23.10 -10.74 -13.48
C ILE A 274 23.61 -10.68 -14.93
N GLU A 275 23.66 -11.83 -15.61
CA GLU A 275 24.18 -11.90 -16.98
C GLU A 275 23.15 -11.40 -18.01
N ASP A 276 21.89 -11.76 -17.80
CA ASP A 276 20.76 -11.38 -18.63
C ASP A 276 20.21 -9.99 -18.29
N LEU A 277 19.19 -9.58 -19.04
CA LEU A 277 18.41 -8.38 -18.72
C LEU A 277 17.66 -8.58 -17.41
N CYS A 278 17.44 -7.48 -16.69
CA CYS A 278 16.80 -7.52 -15.38
C CYS A 278 15.68 -6.48 -15.32
N ASP A 279 14.56 -6.88 -14.74
CA ASP A 279 13.45 -5.99 -14.47
C ASP A 279 13.81 -4.99 -13.36
N MET A 280 13.53 -3.71 -13.64
CA MET A 280 13.94 -2.59 -12.79
C MET A 280 12.74 -1.83 -12.27
N ASN A 281 12.75 -1.58 -10.96
CA ASN A 281 11.62 -1.01 -10.25
C ASN A 281 11.99 0.16 -9.36
N TYR A 282 11.00 1.01 -9.15
CA TYR A 282 11.02 2.03 -8.12
C TYR A 282 9.95 1.77 -7.08
N TRP A 283 10.37 1.54 -5.84
CA TRP A 283 9.51 1.56 -4.67
C TRP A 283 9.40 2.97 -4.12
N TYR A 284 8.18 3.48 -4.08
CA TYR A 284 7.83 4.79 -3.55
C TYR A 284 7.39 4.67 -2.10
N THR A 285 8.14 5.32 -1.22
CA THR A 285 7.88 5.20 0.21
C THR A 285 8.30 6.45 0.96
N ASN A 286 7.67 6.64 2.12
CA ASN A 286 8.16 7.59 3.12
C ASN A 286 9.21 6.94 4.02
N TYR A 287 9.51 5.65 3.80
CA TYR A 287 10.60 4.95 4.46
C TYR A 287 11.94 5.54 4.00
N ILE A 288 12.73 5.97 4.97
CA ILE A 288 14.06 6.52 4.78
C ILE A 288 15.03 5.48 5.29
N GLU A 289 15.80 4.90 4.38
CA GLU A 289 16.78 3.87 4.72
C GLU A 289 17.93 4.45 5.53
N VAL A 290 18.51 3.64 6.42
CA VAL A 290 19.84 3.94 6.93
C VAL A 290 20.82 3.78 5.78
N GLN A 291 21.60 4.82 5.53
CA GLN A 291 22.65 4.84 4.50
C GLN A 291 24.03 4.65 5.13
N GLU A 292 24.20 5.07 6.38
CA GLU A 292 25.49 5.02 7.05
C GLU A 292 25.32 4.88 8.57
N LEU A 293 26.23 4.11 9.18
CA LEU A 293 26.47 4.08 10.62
C LEU A 293 27.84 4.70 10.88
N LYS A 294 27.92 5.57 11.89
CA LYS A 294 29.20 6.12 12.37
C LYS A 294 29.31 5.96 13.87
N ALA A 295 30.38 5.30 14.32
CA ALA A 295 30.76 5.36 15.71
C ALA A 295 31.45 6.70 16.03
N GLY A 296 31.23 7.24 17.23
CA GLY A 296 31.95 8.43 17.71
C GLY A 296 33.45 8.18 17.92
N THR A 297 33.88 6.92 17.93
CA THR A 297 35.28 6.52 17.98
C THR A 297 35.47 5.09 17.48
N ASP A 298 36.64 4.82 16.89
CA ASP A 298 37.04 3.48 16.45
C ASP A 298 37.54 2.61 17.61
N SER A 299 37.94 3.21 18.73
CA SER A 299 38.44 2.46 19.89
C SER A 299 38.22 3.12 21.25
N LEU A 300 38.05 2.29 22.27
CA LEU A 300 37.82 2.69 23.66
C LEU A 300 38.72 1.88 24.60
N THR A 301 39.25 2.52 25.64
CA THR A 301 39.90 1.82 26.77
C THR A 301 39.10 2.04 28.04
N LEU A 302 38.70 0.97 28.71
CA LEU A 302 37.85 1.00 29.89
C LEU A 302 38.51 0.25 31.05
N LYS A 303 38.36 0.76 32.27
CA LYS A 303 38.71 -0.03 33.46
C LYS A 303 37.66 -1.11 33.72
N LYS A 304 38.09 -2.28 34.18
CA LYS A 304 37.18 -3.38 34.55
C LYS A 304 36.03 -2.89 35.44
N GLY A 305 34.81 -3.35 35.13
CA GLY A 305 33.58 -3.00 35.82
C GLY A 305 32.89 -1.73 35.31
N LYS A 306 33.56 -0.87 34.53
CA LYS A 306 32.96 0.34 33.97
C LYS A 306 31.90 0.01 32.93
N LYS A 307 30.85 0.84 32.90
CA LYS A 307 29.81 0.86 31.88
C LYS A 307 30.05 2.06 30.96
N GLN A 308 29.80 1.88 29.67
CA GLN A 308 29.89 2.93 28.67
C GLN A 308 28.74 2.77 27.70
N THR A 309 28.08 3.86 27.33
CA THR A 309 27.15 3.88 26.19
C THR A 309 27.93 4.31 24.96
N LEU A 310 27.86 3.53 23.89
CA LEU A 310 28.54 3.85 22.64
C LEU A 310 27.85 5.05 21.97
N ASP A 311 28.64 6.00 21.50
CA ASP A 311 28.14 7.09 20.68
C ASP A 311 28.02 6.57 19.24
N ILE A 312 26.79 6.42 18.74
CA ILE A 312 26.49 5.89 17.41
C ILE A 312 25.57 6.87 16.70
N LYS A 313 25.96 7.31 15.51
CA LYS A 313 25.17 8.16 14.63
C LYS A 313 24.64 7.35 13.46
N ILE A 314 23.32 7.37 13.30
CA ILE A 314 22.61 6.82 12.14
C ILE A 314 22.37 7.95 11.16
N LEU A 315 22.71 7.73 9.89
CA LEU A 315 22.51 8.69 8.82
C LEU A 315 21.65 8.10 7.68
N PRO A 316 20.71 8.89 7.13
CA PRO A 316 20.31 10.21 7.61
C PRO A 316 19.60 10.12 8.98
N ALA A 317 19.65 11.19 9.77
CA ALA A 317 19.14 11.19 11.15
C ALA A 317 17.61 10.99 11.25
N ASN A 318 16.89 11.14 10.15
CA ASN A 318 15.46 10.87 10.01
C ASN A 318 15.17 9.50 9.37
N ALA A 319 16.14 8.58 9.31
CA ALA A 319 15.92 7.20 8.89
C ALA A 319 14.74 6.60 9.66
N THR A 320 13.88 5.85 8.98
CA THR A 320 12.60 5.38 9.53
C THR A 320 12.78 4.25 10.54
N ASN A 321 13.69 3.31 10.26
CA ASN A 321 14.04 2.23 11.18
C ASN A 321 15.46 2.41 11.73
N GLN A 322 15.55 2.99 12.93
CA GLN A 322 16.82 3.27 13.63
C GLN A 322 17.21 2.20 14.64
N ARG A 323 16.61 1.00 14.55
CA ARG A 323 16.99 -0.11 15.42
C ARG A 323 18.43 -0.53 15.12
N LEU A 324 19.13 -0.98 16.14
CA LEU A 324 20.49 -1.49 16.02
C LEU A 324 20.59 -2.85 16.72
N ALA A 325 21.40 -3.73 16.15
CA ALA A 325 21.87 -4.95 16.78
C ALA A 325 23.31 -4.75 17.23
N PHE A 326 23.67 -5.32 18.38
CA PHE A 326 25.02 -5.23 18.95
C PHE A 326 25.52 -6.63 19.27
N ALA A 327 26.76 -6.91 18.89
CA ALA A 327 27.43 -8.18 19.19
C ALA A 327 28.84 -7.93 19.74
N SER A 328 29.25 -8.72 20.71
CA SER A 328 30.62 -8.71 21.23
C SER A 328 31.39 -9.91 20.72
N SER A 329 32.61 -9.70 20.22
CA SER A 329 33.49 -10.81 19.83
C SER A 329 33.99 -11.62 21.03
N ASN A 330 33.88 -11.10 22.26
CA ASN A 330 34.23 -11.81 23.48
C ASN A 330 33.48 -11.24 24.69
N GLU A 331 32.37 -11.87 25.05
CA GLU A 331 31.54 -11.48 26.19
C GLU A 331 32.21 -11.63 27.56
N LYS A 332 33.33 -12.37 27.65
CA LYS A 332 34.13 -12.42 28.89
C LYS A 332 34.92 -11.13 29.11
N VAL A 333 35.22 -10.39 28.03
CA VAL A 333 35.93 -9.10 28.08
C VAL A 333 34.94 -7.94 28.09
N VAL A 334 33.96 -7.92 27.17
CA VAL A 334 32.94 -6.86 27.09
C VAL A 334 31.56 -7.46 26.89
N LYS A 335 30.63 -7.17 27.81
CA LYS A 335 29.22 -7.59 27.70
C LYS A 335 28.36 -6.48 27.14
N ILE A 336 27.41 -6.82 26.25
CA ILE A 336 26.33 -5.94 25.85
C ILE A 336 25.27 -5.96 26.96
N LEU A 337 24.92 -4.78 27.50
CA LEU A 337 23.89 -4.65 28.54
C LEU A 337 22.55 -4.17 27.97
N ASP A 338 22.58 -3.33 26.94
CA ASP A 338 21.39 -2.77 26.30
C ASP A 338 21.60 -2.77 24.78
N THR A 339 20.80 -3.55 24.08
CA THR A 339 20.83 -3.69 22.62
C THR A 339 20.11 -2.56 21.89
N GLN A 340 19.35 -1.71 22.57
CA GLN A 340 18.71 -0.53 21.95
C GLN A 340 19.60 0.70 22.06
N LYS A 341 20.29 0.89 23.19
CA LYS A 341 21.15 2.07 23.43
C LYS A 341 22.63 1.81 23.20
N GLY A 342 23.05 0.56 23.00
CA GLY A 342 24.45 0.21 22.85
C GLY A 342 25.26 0.38 24.14
N THR A 343 24.65 0.16 25.30
CA THR A 343 25.38 0.21 26.59
C THR A 343 26.17 -1.08 26.79
N ILE A 344 27.47 -0.95 27.01
CA ILE A 344 28.40 -2.05 27.25
C ILE A 344 28.96 -2.03 28.67
N LYS A 345 29.46 -3.17 29.14
CA LYS A 345 30.19 -3.32 30.40
C LYS A 345 31.54 -4.01 30.19
N ALA A 346 32.61 -3.38 30.66
CA ALA A 346 33.93 -3.98 30.78
C ALA A 346 33.90 -5.10 31.83
N ALA A 347 33.91 -6.37 31.39
CA ALA A 347 33.72 -7.54 32.24
C ALA A 347 35.04 -8.18 32.70
N GLY A 348 36.05 -8.22 31.84
CA GLY A 348 37.35 -8.84 32.11
C GLY A 348 38.45 -8.19 31.28
N SER A 349 39.69 -8.24 31.76
CA SER A 349 40.83 -7.63 31.06
C SER A 349 41.08 -8.31 29.72
N GLY A 350 41.46 -7.53 28.70
CA GLY A 350 41.67 -8.04 27.35
C GLY A 350 41.21 -7.06 26.27
N THR A 351 40.94 -7.57 25.08
CA THR A 351 40.38 -6.78 23.96
C THR A 351 39.22 -7.53 23.33
N ALA A 352 38.14 -6.82 23.01
CA ALA A 352 37.02 -7.32 22.23
C ALA A 352 36.61 -6.29 21.17
N TRP A 353 35.99 -6.77 20.11
CA TRP A 353 35.31 -5.93 19.13
C TRP A 353 33.82 -5.90 19.45
N ILE A 354 33.23 -4.71 19.37
CA ILE A 354 31.78 -4.55 19.36
C ILE A 354 31.37 -4.27 17.92
N THR A 355 30.53 -5.12 17.36
CA THR A 355 29.91 -4.90 16.05
C THR A 355 28.52 -4.31 16.27
N ILE A 356 28.25 -3.19 15.61
CA ILE A 356 26.93 -2.56 15.50
C ILE A 356 26.38 -2.85 14.11
N GLU A 357 25.12 -3.23 14.00
CA GLU A 357 24.48 -3.57 12.74
C GLU A 357 23.06 -3.00 12.64
N THR A 358 22.71 -2.46 11.48
CA THR A 358 21.33 -2.05 11.16
C THR A 358 20.51 -3.21 10.61
N PRO A 359 19.18 -3.12 10.58
CA PRO A 359 18.32 -4.10 9.91
C PRO A 359 18.65 -4.30 8.43
N SER A 360 19.14 -3.27 7.74
CA SER A 360 19.61 -3.37 6.34
C SER A 360 21.05 -3.89 6.22
N GLY A 361 21.67 -4.31 7.32
CA GLY A 361 22.96 -4.97 7.34
C GLY A 361 24.18 -4.06 7.18
N ILE A 362 24.00 -2.73 7.30
CA ILE A 362 25.13 -1.80 7.45
C ILE A 362 25.78 -2.04 8.80
N LYS A 363 27.11 -2.17 8.82
CA LYS A 363 27.91 -2.52 10.00
C LYS A 363 28.91 -1.44 10.36
N GLU A 364 29.15 -1.29 11.65
CA GLU A 364 30.25 -0.50 12.21
C GLU A 364 30.93 -1.29 13.34
N ARG A 365 32.23 -1.07 13.57
CA ARG A 365 32.99 -1.81 14.59
C ARG A 365 33.83 -0.92 15.48
N ILE A 366 33.76 -1.16 16.78
CA ILE A 366 34.56 -0.45 17.79
C ILE A 366 35.45 -1.45 18.53
N ARG A 367 36.74 -1.15 18.63
CA ARG A 367 37.69 -1.93 19.44
C ARG A 367 37.63 -1.48 20.89
N VAL A 368 37.36 -2.39 21.83
CA VAL A 368 37.35 -2.09 23.25
C VAL A 368 38.46 -2.84 23.96
N LYS A 369 39.38 -2.10 24.58
CA LYS A 369 40.41 -2.62 25.50
C LYS A 369 39.92 -2.48 26.93
N VAL A 370 40.05 -3.53 27.72
CA VAL A 370 39.73 -3.52 29.15
C VAL A 370 41.00 -3.75 29.95
N GLU A 371 41.27 -2.84 30.88
CA GLU A 371 42.39 -2.88 31.81
C GLU A 371 41.92 -3.16 33.25
#